data_AF-A0A1E4MCS7-F1
#
_entry.id   AF-A0A1E4MCS7-F1
#
_cell.length_a   1.000
_cell.length_b   1.000
_cell.length_c   1.000
_cell.angle_alpha   90.00
_cell.angle_beta   90.00
_cell.angle_gamma   90.00
#
_symmetry.space_group_name_H-M   'P 1'
#
loop_
_entity.id
_entity.type
_entity.pdbx_description
1 polymer ?
#
loop_
_entity_poly.entity_id
_entity_poly.type
_entity_poly.pdbx_seq_one_letter_code
_entity_poly.pdbx_strand_id
1 'polypeptide(L)'
;MFLVKGVKLQGIVTWFDNFSILLRRDGQSQLVYKHAISTIMPGQQLSVAHFQGANDEGGRKRLLQEVFLSSVRDAGVQVTMFLVNGVMLQGKVAAYDLFCMLLEREGYVQLAYKHAVSTIQPAGHVDLTGDWDGESA
;
A
#
# COMPACT_ATOMS: atom_id res chain seq x y z
N MET A 1 -13.64 -2.89 -1.62
CA MET A 1 -12.75 -3.37 -0.55
C MET A 1 -12.71 -4.88 -0.59
N PHE A 2 -11.57 -5.51 -0.40
CA PHE A 2 -11.46 -6.95 -0.21
C PHE A 2 -11.05 -7.23 1.23
N LEU A 3 -11.66 -8.25 1.82
CA LEU A 3 -11.29 -8.74 3.14
C LEU A 3 -10.12 -9.73 3.03
N VAL A 4 -9.41 -9.95 4.13
CA VAL A 4 -8.33 -10.94 4.22
C VAL A 4 -8.82 -12.34 3.82
N LYS A 5 -10.07 -12.68 4.16
CA LYS A 5 -10.73 -13.93 3.75
C LYS A 5 -11.19 -13.97 2.28
N GLY A 6 -10.84 -12.97 1.46
CA GLY A 6 -11.18 -12.90 0.04
C GLY A 6 -12.58 -12.36 -0.28
N VAL A 7 -13.42 -12.12 0.73
CA VAL A 7 -14.76 -11.54 0.53
C VAL A 7 -14.66 -10.12 -0.04
N LYS A 8 -15.38 -9.85 -1.13
CA LYS A 8 -15.48 -8.54 -1.74
C LYS A 8 -16.64 -7.74 -1.13
N LEU A 9 -16.34 -6.55 -0.63
CA LEU A 9 -17.30 -5.55 -0.20
C LEU A 9 -17.32 -4.38 -1.19
N GLN A 10 -18.52 -3.90 -1.51
CA GLN A 10 -18.74 -2.73 -2.34
C GLN A 10 -19.60 -1.72 -1.59
N GLY A 11 -19.40 -0.44 -1.86
CA GLY A 11 -20.11 0.65 -1.22
C GLY A 11 -19.30 1.94 -1.23
N ILE A 12 -19.85 2.95 -0.57
CA ILE A 12 -19.22 4.26 -0.37
C ILE A 12 -18.73 4.31 1.07
N VAL A 13 -17.47 4.70 1.27
CA VAL A 13 -16.94 4.98 2.60
C VAL A 13 -17.52 6.31 3.06
N THR A 14 -18.33 6.28 4.12
CA THR A 14 -18.98 7.48 4.65
C THR A 14 -18.29 8.04 5.88
N TRP A 15 -17.48 7.22 6.58
CA TRP A 15 -16.75 7.62 7.78
C TRP A 15 -15.59 6.66 8.07
N PHE A 16 -14.58 7.08 8.82
CA PHE A 16 -13.50 6.23 9.31
C PHE A 16 -12.85 6.76 10.60
N ASP A 17 -12.30 5.86 11.42
CA ASP A 17 -11.39 6.17 12.54
C ASP A 17 -10.08 5.39 12.40
N ASN A 18 -9.31 5.30 13.49
CA ASN A 18 -8.05 4.57 13.56
C ASN A 18 -8.19 3.07 13.25
N PHE A 19 -9.32 2.43 13.59
CA PHE A 19 -9.51 0.98 13.56
C PHE A 19 -10.61 0.51 12.60
N SER A 20 -11.48 1.39 12.16
CA SER A 20 -12.73 1.03 11.49
C SER A 20 -13.08 1.99 10.35
N ILE A 21 -13.90 1.47 9.44
CA ILE A 21 -14.45 2.17 8.27
C ILE A 21 -15.95 1.89 8.23
N LEU A 22 -16.76 2.94 8.10
CA LEU A 22 -18.18 2.81 7.86
C LEU A 22 -18.42 2.76 6.35
N LEU A 23 -18.90 1.61 5.86
CA LEU A 23 -19.24 1.40 4.46
C LEU A 23 -20.75 1.40 4.28
N ARG A 24 -21.25 2.20 3.34
CA ARG A 24 -22.67 2.26 3.00
C ARG A 24 -22.94 1.70 1.62
N ARG A 25 -23.95 0.83 1.50
CA ARG A 25 -24.44 0.28 0.23
C ARG A 25 -25.94 0.03 0.33
N ASP A 26 -26.69 0.42 -0.70
CA ASP A 26 -28.14 0.14 -0.82
C ASP A 26 -28.94 0.59 0.42
N GLY A 27 -28.59 1.76 0.96
CA GLY A 27 -29.22 2.34 2.15
C GLY A 27 -28.75 1.72 3.48
N GLN A 28 -28.06 0.58 3.46
CA GLN A 28 -27.53 -0.10 4.64
C GLN A 28 -26.12 0.36 4.97
N SER A 29 -25.83 0.48 6.26
CA SER A 29 -24.50 0.80 6.79
C SER A 29 -23.91 -0.42 7.47
N GLN A 30 -22.63 -0.69 7.22
CA GLN A 30 -21.88 -1.74 7.90
C GLN A 30 -20.53 -1.19 8.38
N LEU A 31 -20.15 -1.59 9.60
CA LEU A 31 -18.84 -1.28 10.16
C LEU A 31 -17.83 -2.35 9.71
N VAL A 32 -16.73 -1.94 9.09
CA VAL A 32 -15.65 -2.82 8.65
C VAL A 32 -14.38 -2.48 9.43
N TYR A 33 -13.85 -3.44 10.17
CA TYR A 33 -12.59 -3.25 10.88
C TYR A 33 -11.39 -3.31 9.93
N LYS A 34 -10.43 -2.41 10.10
CA LYS A 34 -9.23 -2.31 9.25
C LYS A 34 -8.37 -3.56 9.26
N HIS A 35 -8.28 -4.26 10.40
CA HIS A 35 -7.54 -5.53 10.50
C HIS A 35 -8.14 -6.67 9.65
N ALA A 36 -9.40 -6.54 9.22
CA ALA A 36 -10.05 -7.53 8.38
C ALA A 36 -9.92 -7.22 6.89
N ILE A 37 -9.42 -6.03 6.52
CA ILE A 37 -9.32 -5.55 5.14
C ILE A 37 -7.94 -5.91 4.59
N SER A 38 -7.89 -6.58 3.46
CA SER A 38 -6.64 -6.75 2.72
C SER A 38 -6.35 -5.57 1.81
N THR A 39 -7.34 -5.16 1.01
CA THR A 39 -7.14 -4.09 0.02
C THR A 39 -8.36 -3.20 -0.16
N ILE A 40 -8.11 -1.96 -0.58
CA ILE A 40 -9.12 -0.98 -0.99
C ILE A 40 -8.79 -0.54 -2.41
N MET A 41 -9.76 -0.68 -3.31
CA MET A 41 -9.66 -0.23 -4.69
C MET A 41 -10.74 0.85 -4.89
N PRO A 42 -10.36 2.11 -5.17
CA PRO A 42 -11.29 3.14 -5.62
C PRO A 42 -11.98 2.71 -6.92
N GLY A 43 -13.24 3.13 -7.09
CA GLY A 43 -14.01 2.82 -8.31
C GLY A 43 -13.61 3.65 -9.53
N GLN A 44 -12.83 4.71 -9.33
CA GLN A 44 -12.36 5.61 -10.36
C GLN A 44 -10.84 5.65 -10.37
N GLN A 45 -10.26 5.97 -11.52
CA GLN A 45 -8.83 6.24 -11.63
C GLN A 45 -8.47 7.46 -10.78
N LEU A 46 -7.31 7.40 -10.13
CA LEU A 46 -6.79 8.48 -9.32
C LEU A 46 -5.40 8.86 -9.82
N SER A 47 -5.14 10.16 -9.93
CA SER A 47 -3.79 10.65 -10.17
C SER A 47 -2.93 10.40 -8.93
N VAL A 48 -1.82 9.68 -9.12
CA VAL A 48 -0.85 9.40 -8.05
C VAL A 48 0.02 10.59 -7.67
N ALA A 49 -0.02 11.67 -8.45
CA ALA A 49 0.87 12.84 -8.25
C ALA A 49 0.73 13.45 -6.85
N HIS A 50 -0.46 13.37 -6.24
CA HIS A 50 -0.71 13.87 -4.88
C HIS A 50 -0.01 13.06 -3.78
N PHE A 51 0.46 11.84 -4.07
CA PHE A 51 1.08 10.95 -3.08
C PHE A 51 2.61 10.91 -3.16
N GLN A 52 3.22 11.54 -4.19
CA GLN A 52 4.66 11.46 -4.45
C GLN A 52 5.52 12.22 -3.40
N GLY A 53 4.94 13.13 -2.61
CA GLY A 53 5.64 13.91 -1.59
C GLY A 53 5.32 13.56 -0.13
N ALA A 54 4.47 12.57 0.13
CA ALA A 54 3.93 12.30 1.48
C ALA A 54 4.89 11.53 2.42
N ASN A 55 6.06 11.10 1.93
CA ASN A 55 6.95 10.17 2.65
C ASN A 55 8.23 10.82 3.22
N ASP A 56 8.42 12.13 3.04
CA ASP A 56 9.66 12.82 3.44
C ASP A 56 9.62 13.42 4.87
N GLU A 57 8.63 13.06 5.69
CA GLU A 57 8.54 13.54 7.08
C GLU A 57 9.05 12.49 8.09
N GLY A 58 10.33 12.60 8.47
CA GLY A 58 10.85 11.98 9.68
C GLY A 58 12.31 11.57 9.59
N GLY A 59 13.18 12.20 10.39
CA GLY A 59 14.62 11.91 10.47
C GLY A 59 14.93 10.40 10.41
N ARG A 60 15.61 10.00 9.33
CA ARG A 60 15.82 8.60 8.92
C ARG A 60 16.49 7.78 10.03
N LYS A 61 15.68 7.03 10.77
CA LYS A 61 16.13 5.74 11.28
C LYS A 61 16.14 4.80 10.07
N ARG A 62 17.31 4.34 9.64
CA ARG A 62 17.45 3.38 8.52
C ARG A 62 16.90 2.02 8.94
N LEU A 63 15.58 1.88 8.90
CA LEU A 63 14.91 0.60 9.08
C LEU A 63 14.92 -0.14 7.74
N LEU A 64 15.13 -1.46 7.78
CA LEU A 64 15.16 -2.32 6.60
C LEU A 64 13.95 -2.11 5.67
N GLN A 65 12.75 -2.00 6.25
CA GLN A 65 11.53 -1.80 5.48
C GLN A 65 11.53 -0.46 4.74
N GLU A 66 11.97 0.61 5.40
CA GLU A 66 12.01 1.95 4.81
C GLU A 66 12.99 1.97 3.63
N VAL A 67 14.21 1.47 3.83
CA VAL A 67 15.23 1.36 2.77
C VAL A 67 14.70 0.56 1.58
N PHE A 68 14.09 -0.60 1.83
CA PHE A 68 13.54 -1.43 0.77
C PHE A 68 12.39 -0.74 0.01
N LEU A 69 11.41 -0.19 0.72
CA LEU A 69 10.23 0.43 0.09
C LEU A 69 10.58 1.72 -0.64
N SER A 70 11.50 2.54 -0.10
CA SER A 70 11.99 3.73 -0.79
C SER A 70 12.74 3.35 -2.07
N SER A 71 13.68 2.41 -2.00
CA SER A 71 14.44 1.97 -3.18
C SER A 71 13.54 1.37 -4.27
N VAL A 72 12.54 0.56 -3.89
CA VAL A 72 11.59 -0.04 -4.84
C VAL A 72 10.71 1.03 -5.50
N ARG A 73 10.21 2.00 -4.72
CA ARG A 73 9.40 3.13 -5.23
C ARG A 73 10.23 3.98 -6.18
N ASP A 74 11.43 4.39 -5.77
CA ASP A 74 12.28 5.31 -6.53
C ASP A 74 12.79 4.67 -7.82
N ALA A 75 13.06 3.36 -7.81
CA ALA A 75 13.39 2.61 -9.02
C ALA A 75 12.21 2.50 -10.02
N GLY A 76 10.97 2.74 -9.59
CA GLY A 76 9.78 2.72 -10.45
C GLY A 76 9.54 1.37 -11.13
N VAL A 77 10.05 0.28 -10.55
CA VAL A 77 9.97 -1.08 -11.09
C VAL A 77 8.61 -1.72 -10.81
N GLN A 78 8.19 -2.62 -11.68
CA GLN A 78 7.02 -3.47 -11.42
C GLN A 78 7.30 -4.37 -10.21
N VAL A 79 6.30 -4.52 -9.33
CA VAL A 79 6.32 -5.44 -8.21
C VAL A 79 5.17 -6.44 -8.31
N THR A 80 5.42 -7.65 -7.81
CA THR A 80 4.37 -8.61 -7.48
C THR A 80 4.27 -8.68 -5.96
N MET A 81 3.09 -8.37 -5.43
CA MET A 81 2.79 -8.43 -4.01
C MET A 81 1.88 -9.61 -3.72
N PHE A 82 2.36 -10.52 -2.89
CA PHE A 82 1.60 -11.68 -2.43
C PHE A 82 0.88 -11.31 -1.14
N LEU A 83 -0.42 -11.61 -1.09
CA LEU A 83 -1.22 -11.50 0.11
C LEU A 83 -1.17 -12.81 0.90
N VAL A 84 -1.41 -12.74 2.21
CA VAL A 84 -1.42 -13.91 3.11
C VAL A 84 -2.43 -14.99 2.71
N ASN A 85 -3.45 -14.63 1.92
CA ASN A 85 -4.45 -15.55 1.38
C ASN A 85 -4.10 -16.13 0.00
N GLY A 86 -2.90 -15.84 -0.52
CA GLY A 86 -2.40 -16.33 -1.81
C GLY A 86 -2.76 -15.46 -3.02
N VAL A 87 -3.59 -14.42 -2.86
CA VAL A 87 -3.89 -13.49 -3.97
C VAL A 87 -2.64 -12.68 -4.32
N MET A 88 -2.42 -12.48 -5.62
CA MET A 88 -1.32 -11.68 -6.15
C MET A 88 -1.84 -10.33 -6.63
N LEU A 89 -1.16 -9.26 -6.22
CA LEU A 89 -1.34 -7.90 -6.76
C LEU A 89 -0.11 -7.53 -7.59
N GLN A 90 -0.32 -6.77 -8.66
CA GLN A 90 0.76 -6.32 -9.52
C GLN A 90 0.61 -4.83 -9.83
N GLY A 91 1.73 -4.12 -9.84
CA GLY A 91 1.78 -2.69 -10.11
C GLY A 91 3.14 -2.11 -9.74
N LYS A 92 3.25 -0.79 -9.70
CA LYS A 92 4.39 -0.06 -9.11
C LYS A 92 4.02 0.40 -7.71
N VAL A 93 4.99 0.49 -6.81
CA VAL A 93 4.77 1.13 -5.51
C VAL A 93 4.72 2.65 -5.74
N ALA A 94 3.55 3.25 -5.57
CA ALA A 94 3.36 4.70 -5.74
C ALA A 94 3.64 5.46 -4.44
N ALA A 95 3.21 4.91 -3.30
CA ALA A 95 3.42 5.49 -1.98
C ALA A 95 3.27 4.41 -0.90
N TYR A 96 3.71 4.70 0.32
CA TYR A 96 3.52 3.82 1.46
C TYR A 96 3.59 4.63 2.76
N ASP A 97 2.88 4.20 3.80
CA ASP A 97 2.98 4.78 5.14
C ASP A 97 3.34 3.69 6.15
N LEU A 98 3.15 3.93 7.45
CA LEU A 98 3.43 2.95 8.50
C LEU A 98 2.66 1.62 8.33
N PHE A 99 1.42 1.66 7.81
CA PHE A 99 0.48 0.53 7.79
C PHE A 99 0.05 0.07 6.40
N CYS A 100 0.24 0.90 5.37
CA CYS A 100 -0.33 0.71 4.05
C CYS A 100 0.71 0.91 2.95
N MET A 101 0.43 0.32 1.78
CA MET A 101 1.13 0.58 0.54
C MET A 101 0.11 0.88 -0.56
N LEU A 102 0.44 1.82 -1.44
CA LEU A 102 -0.37 2.17 -2.61
C LEU A 102 0.31 1.61 -3.85
N LEU A 103 -0.37 0.69 -4.53
CA LEU A 103 0.06 0.14 -5.81
C LEU A 103 -0.66 0.86 -6.93
N GLU A 104 0.07 1.18 -8.00
CA GLU A 104 -0.48 1.75 -9.22
C GLU A 104 -0.29 0.80 -10.39
N ARG A 105 -1.34 0.62 -11.19
CA ARG A 105 -1.29 -0.08 -12.47
C ARG A 105 -2.27 0.57 -13.45
N GLU A 106 -1.77 1.03 -14.59
CA GLU A 106 -2.60 1.56 -15.70
C GLU A 106 -3.58 2.66 -15.23
N GLY A 107 -3.12 3.57 -14.36
CA GLY A 107 -3.92 4.66 -13.79
C GLY A 107 -4.90 4.25 -12.69
N TYR A 108 -5.04 2.96 -12.41
CA TYR A 108 -5.76 2.48 -11.24
C TYR A 108 -4.82 2.39 -10.05
N VAL A 109 -5.32 2.76 -8.87
CA VAL A 109 -4.61 2.60 -7.62
C VAL A 109 -5.29 1.58 -6.73
N GLN A 110 -4.50 0.90 -5.92
CA GLN A 110 -4.98 -0.08 -4.96
C GLN A 110 -4.18 0.08 -3.67
N LEU A 111 -4.87 0.42 -2.59
CA LEU A 111 -4.30 0.43 -1.25
C LEU A 111 -4.26 -1.01 -0.73
N ALA A 112 -3.11 -1.47 -0.26
CA ALA A 112 -2.92 -2.73 0.42
C ALA A 112 -2.49 -2.48 1.87
N TYR A 113 -3.16 -3.12 2.83
CA TYR A 113 -2.72 -3.08 4.23
C TYR A 113 -1.56 -4.05 4.43
N LYS A 114 -0.48 -3.58 5.06
CA LYS A 114 0.75 -4.36 5.28
C LYS A 114 0.52 -5.67 6.03
N HIS A 115 -0.43 -5.70 6.98
CA HIS A 115 -0.75 -6.94 7.72
C HIS A 115 -1.30 -8.07 6.83
N ALA A 116 -1.85 -7.73 5.67
CA ALA A 116 -2.38 -8.69 4.71
C ALA A 116 -1.36 -9.07 3.63
N VAL A 117 -0.21 -8.40 3.58
CA VAL A 117 0.87 -8.66 2.62
C VAL A 117 1.86 -9.64 3.22
N SER A 118 2.13 -10.74 2.51
CA SER A 118 3.12 -11.73 2.92
C SER A 118 4.49 -11.46 2.30
N THR A 119 4.54 -11.04 1.04
CA THR A 119 5.81 -10.88 0.31
C THR A 119 5.68 -9.81 -0.79
N ILE A 120 6.75 -9.07 -1.04
CA ILE A 120 6.86 -8.10 -2.14
C ILE A 120 8.06 -8.50 -2.97
N GLN A 121 7.85 -8.75 -4.26
CA GLN A 121 8.88 -9.19 -5.19
C GLN A 121 9.01 -8.17 -6.34
N PRO A 122 10.08 -7.37 -6.37
CA PRO A 122 10.41 -6.55 -7.54
C PRO A 122 10.73 -7.42 -8.76
N ALA A 123 10.31 -6.99 -9.95
CA ALA A 123 10.58 -7.68 -11.21
C ALA A 123 12.01 -7.45 -11.74
N GLY A 124 12.73 -6.47 -11.18
CA GLY A 124 14.10 -6.13 -11.53
C GLY A 124 14.98 -5.98 -10.30
N HIS A 125 16.29 -5.91 -10.51
CA HIS A 125 17.24 -5.61 -9.45
C HIS A 125 16.95 -4.22 -8.88
N VAL A 126 16.88 -4.11 -7.57
CA VAL A 126 16.69 -2.85 -6.85
C VAL A 126 17.95 -2.60 -6.05
N ASP A 127 18.56 -1.44 -6.26
CA ASP A 127 19.72 -1.05 -5.49
C ASP A 127 19.30 -0.63 -4.07
N LEU A 128 19.86 -1.31 -3.06
CA LEU A 128 19.59 -1.08 -1.65
C LEU A 128 20.76 -0.37 -0.95
N THR A 129 21.84 -0.02 -1.67
CA THR A 129 23.04 0.58 -1.07
C THR A 129 22.93 2.09 -0.82
N GLY A 130 21.76 2.69 -1.08
CA GLY A 130 21.51 4.13 -0.97
C GLY A 130 22.09 4.77 0.31
N ASP A 131 22.98 5.75 0.10
CA ASP A 131 23.73 6.55 1.07
C ASP A 131 24.35 5.79 2.25
N TRP A 132 24.88 4.56 2.10
CA TRP A 132 25.70 3.95 3.17
C TRP A 132 26.93 4.78 3.60
N ASP A 133 27.23 5.90 2.93
CA ASP A 133 28.29 6.88 3.25
C ASP A 133 27.92 7.78 4.44
N GLY A 134 27.68 7.15 5.59
CA GLY A 134 27.49 7.81 6.89
C GLY A 134 28.59 7.48 7.91
N GLU A 135 29.67 6.81 7.51
CA GLU A 135 30.95 6.82 8.24
C GLU A 135 31.90 7.81 7.54
N SER A 136 31.57 9.10 7.64
CA SER A 136 32.63 10.11 7.64
C SER A 136 33.32 10.02 8.99
N ALA A 137 34.55 9.48 8.97
CA ALA A 137 35.49 9.48 10.09
C ALA A 137 35.75 10.88 10.66
#